data_AF-A0A0C9TR48-F1
#
_entry.id   AF-A0A0C9TR48-F1
#
_cell.length_a   1.000
_cell.length_b   1.000
_cell.length_c   1.000
_cell.angle_alpha   90.00
_cell.angle_beta   90.00
_cell.angle_gamma   90.00
#
_symmetry.space_group_name_H-M   'P 1'
#
loop_
_entity.id
_entity.type
_entity.pdbx_description
1 polymer ?
#
loop_
_entity_poly.entity_id
_entity_poly.type
_entity_poly.pdbx_seq_one_letter_code
_entity_poly.pdbx_strand_id
1 'polypeptide(L)' 'YKPVAKKIVAVPAPLAEGFRIVRRLPDDPLAGLKPLSTKPPDFIPGVHFTAERAEALDLDPANWLWPEE' A
#
# COMPACT_ATOMS: atom_id res chain seq x y z
N TYR A 1 25.25 -32.52 29.34
CA TYR A 1 24.32 -32.22 28.24
C TYR A 1 23.49 -33.47 27.93
N LYS A 2 22.16 -33.36 27.71
CA LYS A 2 21.32 -34.54 27.42
C LYS A 2 21.57 -34.99 25.96
N PRO A 3 21.84 -36.28 25.69
CA PRO A 3 22.08 -36.74 24.33
C PRO A 3 20.83 -36.50 23.46
N VAL A 4 21.04 -36.06 22.22
CA VAL A 4 19.98 -35.72 21.25
C VAL A 4 19.00 -36.89 21.07
N ALA A 5 19.49 -38.13 21.09
CA ALA A 5 18.68 -39.35 21.01
C ALA A 5 17.65 -39.50 22.15
N LYS A 6 17.84 -38.81 23.29
CA LYS A 6 16.92 -38.81 24.44
C LYS A 6 16.12 -37.51 24.54
N LYS A 7 16.14 -36.67 23.49
CA LYS A 7 15.32 -35.45 23.44
C LYS A 7 13.85 -35.85 23.28
N ILE A 8 13.03 -35.44 24.22
CA ILE A 8 11.58 -35.62 24.15
C ILE A 8 11.04 -34.39 23.43
N VAL A 9 10.36 -34.60 22.31
CA VAL A 9 9.61 -33.55 21.61
C VAL A 9 8.17 -33.71 22.03
N ALA A 10 7.61 -32.69 22.67
CA ALA A 10 6.20 -32.68 23.04
C ALA A 10 5.35 -32.69 21.76
N VAL A 11 4.29 -33.49 21.76
CA VAL A 11 3.30 -33.46 20.69
C VAL A 11 2.50 -32.17 20.86
N PRO A 12 2.41 -31.31 19.83
CA PRO A 12 1.63 -30.08 19.92
C PRO A 12 0.16 -30.41 20.16
N ALA A 13 -0.43 -29.77 21.16
CA ALA A 13 -1.86 -29.84 21.42
C ALA A 13 -2.65 -29.05 20.34
N PRO A 14 -3.90 -29.43 20.05
CA PRO A 14 -4.74 -28.66 19.14
C PRO A 14 -5.03 -27.25 19.70
N LEU A 15 -5.01 -26.25 18.84
CA LEU A 15 -5.36 -24.87 19.21
C LEU A 15 -6.87 -24.77 19.45
N ALA A 16 -7.26 -24.33 20.65
CA ALA A 16 -8.65 -24.11 21.02
C ALA A 16 -9.33 -23.07 20.11
N GLU A 17 -10.61 -23.29 19.79
CA GLU A 17 -11.38 -22.50 18.82
C GLU A 17 -11.34 -21.00 19.11
N GLY A 18 -11.45 -20.61 20.39
CA GLY A 18 -11.42 -19.21 20.83
C GLY A 18 -10.09 -18.50 20.62
N PHE A 19 -9.01 -19.22 20.33
CA PHE A 19 -7.69 -18.66 20.00
C PHE A 19 -7.39 -18.68 18.49
N ARG A 20 -8.36 -19.09 17.66
CA ARG A 20 -8.18 -19.10 16.20
C ARG A 20 -8.41 -17.72 15.63
N ILE A 21 -7.45 -17.24 14.85
CA ILE A 21 -7.58 -16.00 14.09
C ILE A 21 -8.52 -16.27 12.92
N VAL A 22 -9.72 -15.67 12.96
CA VAL A 22 -10.68 -15.71 11.84
C VAL A 22 -10.37 -14.55 10.91
N ARG A 23 -9.76 -14.83 9.76
CA ARG A 23 -9.59 -13.83 8.69
C ARG A 23 -10.90 -13.71 7.93
N ARG A 24 -11.47 -12.52 7.88
CA ARG A 24 -12.62 -12.19 7.03
C ARG A 24 -12.13 -11.22 5.95
N LEU A 25 -12.34 -11.58 4.70
CA LEU A 25 -12.23 -10.59 3.63
C LEU A 25 -13.55 -9.80 3.64
N PRO A 26 -13.52 -8.47 3.71
CA PRO A 26 -14.71 -7.70 3.37
C PRO A 26 -15.06 -7.94 1.89
N ASP A 27 -16.31 -7.66 1.53
CA ASP A 27 -16.69 -7.48 0.13
C ASP A 27 -15.89 -6.32 -0.51
N ASP A 28 -16.14 -6.00 -1.78
CA ASP A 28 -15.37 -5.01 -2.55
C ASP A 28 -14.93 -3.80 -1.70
N PRO A 29 -13.61 -3.63 -1.43
CA PRO A 29 -13.12 -2.57 -0.56
C PRO A 29 -13.34 -1.17 -1.15
N LEU A 30 -13.70 -1.08 -2.43
CA LEU A 30 -14.02 0.17 -3.12
C LEU A 30 -15.53 0.45 -3.15
N ALA A 31 -16.35 -0.46 -2.60
CA ALA A 31 -17.80 -0.29 -2.57
C ALA A 31 -18.18 1.03 -1.87
N GLY A 32 -18.93 1.88 -2.58
CA GLY A 32 -19.40 3.16 -2.08
C GLY A 32 -18.42 4.33 -2.24
N LEU A 33 -17.22 4.10 -2.77
CA LEU A 33 -16.32 5.19 -3.17
C LEU A 33 -16.82 5.82 -4.48
N LYS A 34 -16.76 7.15 -4.53
CA LYS A 34 -16.99 7.88 -5.79
C LYS A 34 -15.73 7.75 -6.66
N PRO A 35 -15.88 7.61 -7.98
CA PRO A 35 -14.74 7.63 -8.88
C PRO A 35 -14.03 8.98 -8.77
N LEU A 36 -12.70 8.95 -8.72
CA LEU A 36 -11.88 10.15 -8.78
C LEU A 36 -11.88 10.68 -10.22
N SER A 37 -11.76 12.00 -10.36
CA SER A 37 -11.47 12.61 -11.67
C SER A 37 -10.12 12.10 -12.15
N THR A 38 -10.06 11.59 -13.38
CA THR A 38 -8.79 11.19 -14.02
C THR A 38 -7.93 12.38 -14.38
N LYS A 39 -8.52 13.57 -14.52
CA LYS A 39 -7.82 14.81 -14.85
C LYS A 39 -7.72 15.68 -13.60
N PRO A 40 -6.50 15.94 -13.09
CA PRO A 40 -6.31 16.92 -12.03
C PRO A 40 -6.59 18.34 -12.57
N PRO A 41 -6.93 19.29 -11.69
CA PRO A 41 -7.03 20.70 -12.08
C PRO A 41 -5.66 21.26 -12.48
N ASP A 42 -5.68 22.34 -13.27
CA ASP A 42 -4.47 23.04 -13.67
C ASP A 42 -3.65 23.48 -12.45
N PHE A 43 -2.34 23.34 -12.56
CA PHE A 43 -1.42 23.74 -11.50
C PHE A 43 -1.41 25.27 -11.32
N ILE A 44 -1.61 25.73 -10.08
CA ILE A 44 -1.53 27.15 -9.71
C ILE A 44 -0.34 27.34 -8.76
N PRO A 45 0.67 28.16 -9.12
CA PRO A 45 1.82 28.38 -8.27
C PRO A 45 1.41 29.09 -6.97
N GLY A 46 1.94 28.59 -5.86
CA GLY A 46 1.69 29.11 -4.52
C GLY A 46 2.96 29.62 -3.85
N VAL A 47 2.84 29.99 -2.57
CA VAL A 47 3.95 30.57 -1.78
C VAL A 47 5.13 29.58 -1.63
N HIS A 48 4.85 28.28 -1.54
CA HIS A 48 5.86 27.25 -1.32
C HIS A 48 6.38 26.60 -2.60
N PHE A 49 5.54 26.57 -3.65
CA PHE A 49 5.87 25.98 -4.94
C PHE A 49 5.54 26.97 -6.05
N THR A 50 6.59 27.67 -6.51
CA THR A 50 6.52 28.72 -7.52
C THR A 50 6.66 28.15 -8.92
N ALA A 51 6.21 28.91 -9.93
CA ALA A 51 6.34 28.52 -11.33
C ALA A 51 7.80 28.26 -11.72
N GLU A 52 8.73 29.13 -11.27
CA GLU A 52 10.17 28.98 -11.51
C GLU A 52 10.72 27.65 -10.98
N ARG A 53 10.22 27.18 -9.83
CA ARG A 53 10.62 25.88 -9.27
C ARG A 53 10.01 24.71 -10.02
N ALA A 54 8.79 24.85 -10.51
CA ALA A 54 8.14 23.81 -11.32
C ALA A 54 8.85 23.63 -12.67
N GLU A 55 9.20 24.73 -13.34
CA GLU A 55 9.95 24.71 -14.60
C GLU A 55 11.36 24.14 -14.41
N ALA A 56 12.05 24.51 -13.32
CA ALA A 56 13.38 23.99 -13.01
C ALA A 56 13.40 22.51 -12.60
N LEU A 57 12.27 21.95 -12.15
CA LEU A 57 12.19 20.55 -11.72
C LEU A 57 12.22 19.57 -12.90
N ASP A 58 11.96 20.05 -14.12
CA ASP A 58 11.92 19.26 -15.35
C ASP A 58 11.14 17.95 -15.13
N LEU A 59 9.85 18.08 -14.84
CA LEU A 59 9.01 16.99 -14.32
C LEU A 59 8.86 15.80 -15.28
N ASP A 60 9.03 16.02 -16.57
CA ASP A 60 8.92 14.99 -17.59
C ASP A 60 10.01 15.11 -18.67
N PRO A 61 11.29 14.87 -18.31
CA PRO A 61 12.40 15.04 -19.24
C PRO A 61 12.39 13.98 -20.36
N ALA A 62 11.70 12.86 -20.11
CA ALA A 62 11.58 11.74 -21.02
C ALA A 62 10.28 11.76 -21.83
N ASN A 63 9.43 12.79 -21.63
CA ASN A 63 8.11 12.94 -22.26
C ASN A 63 7.25 11.66 -22.13
N TRP A 64 7.25 11.08 -20.93
CA TRP A 64 6.51 9.89 -20.54
C TRP A 64 5.01 10.14 -20.42
N LEU A 65 4.61 11.37 -20.07
CA LEU A 65 3.21 11.73 -19.89
C LEU A 65 2.50 11.78 -21.24
N TRP A 66 1.26 11.28 -21.24
CA TRP A 66 0.42 11.34 -22.43
C TRP A 66 -0.19 12.74 -22.56
N PRO A 67 -0.58 13.19 -23.76
CA PRO A 67 -1.18 14.53 -23.93
C PRO A 67 -2.47 14.76 -23.12
N GLU A 68 -3.08 13.69 -22.62
CA GLU A 68 -4.27 13.75 -21.78
C GLU A 68 -3.99 13.78 -20.27
N GLU A 69 -2.73 13.60 -19.85
CA GLU A 69 -2.21 13.60 -18.47
C GLU A 69 -1.35 14.84 -18.20
#